data_AF-A0A918RTN6-F1
#
_entry.id   AF-A0A918RTN6-F1
#
_cell.length_a   1.000
_cell.length_b   1.000
_cell.length_c   1.000
_cell.angle_alpha   90.00
_cell.angle_beta   90.00
_cell.angle_gamma   90.00
#
_symmetry.space_group_name_H-M   'P 1'
#
loop_
_entity.id
_entity.type
_entity.pdbx_description
1 polymer ?
#
loop_
_entity_poly.entity_id
_entity_poly.type
_entity_poly.pdbx_seq_one_letter_code
_entity_poly.pdbx_strand_id
1 'polypeptide(L)' 'MEHAISRLELADAKAIYLDVWEDNLAAQRFYARFGFSPIGKREFRVASGKVTGSDLIMRRVRRVRKLLRSTNAVS' A
#
# COMPACT_ATOMS: atom_id res chain seq x y z
N MET A 1 -11.51 2.88 -3.69
CA MET A 1 -10.05 2.72 -3.78
C MET A 1 -9.56 2.93 -5.21
N GLU A 2 -10.12 2.26 -6.21
CA GLU A 2 -9.77 2.43 -7.63
C GLU A 2 -9.70 3.90 -8.06
N HIS A 3 -10.75 4.67 -7.77
CA HIS A 3 -10.78 6.11 -8.06
C HIS A 3 -9.66 6.91 -7.37
N ALA A 4 -9.26 6.53 -6.15
CA ALA A 4 -8.19 7.22 -5.45
C ALA A 4 -6.84 6.96 -6.14
N ILE A 5 -6.51 5.68 -6.38
CA ILE A 5 -5.23 5.29 -6.99
C ILE A 5 -5.11 5.69 -8.47
N SER A 6 -6.21 6.00 -9.15
CA SER A 6 -6.22 6.49 -10.54
C SER A 6 -5.95 7.99 -10.64
N ARG A 7 -6.01 8.76 -9.54
CA ARG A 7 -5.64 10.18 -9.54
C ARG A 7 -4.17 10.29 -9.93
N LEU A 8 -3.86 11.24 -10.82
CA LEU A 8 -2.51 11.43 -11.38
C LEU A 8 -1.42 11.48 -10.29
N GLU A 9 -1.67 12.24 -9.23
CA GLU A 9 -0.78 12.39 -8.07
C GLU A 9 -0.39 11.04 -7.43
N LEU A 10 -1.36 10.12 -7.30
CA LEU A 10 -1.15 8.80 -6.69
C LEU A 10 -0.69 7.76 -7.71
N ALA A 11 -1.09 7.89 -8.97
CA ALA A 11 -0.66 7.02 -10.06
C ALA A 11 0.85 7.16 -10.36
N ASP A 12 1.39 8.37 -10.22
CA ASP A 12 2.81 8.67 -10.43
C ASP A 12 3.67 8.55 -9.16
N ALA A 13 3.03 8.47 -7.98
CA ALA A 13 3.74 8.28 -6.72
C ALA A 13 4.56 6.98 -6.73
N LYS A 14 5.83 7.04 -6.26
CA LYS A 14 6.69 5.85 -6.13
C LYS A 14 6.09 4.81 -5.16
N ALA A 15 5.46 5.30 -4.11
CA ALA A 15 4.75 4.50 -3.12
C ALA A 15 3.57 5.26 -2.54
N ILE A 16 2.53 4.53 -2.16
CA ILE A 16 1.37 5.03 -1.42
C ILE A 16 1.35 4.30 -0.08
N TYR A 17 1.09 5.06 0.99
CA TYR A 17 1.00 4.55 2.36
C TYR A 17 -0.39 4.82 2.92
N LEU A 18 -0.84 3.92 3.79
CA LEU A 18 -2.01 4.10 4.64
C LEU A 18 -1.79 3.33 5.95
N ASP A 19 -2.48 3.74 6.99
CA ASP A 19 -2.64 3.04 8.25
C ASP A 19 -3.98 2.27 8.28
N VAL A 20 -3.98 1.12 8.94
CA VAL A 20 -5.20 0.35 9.19
C VAL A 20 -5.12 -0.33 10.55
N TRP A 21 -6.19 -0.21 11.34
CA TRP A 21 -6.28 -0.87 12.64
C TRP A 21 -6.03 -2.37 12.54
N GLU A 22 -5.17 -2.89 13.42
CA GLU A 22 -4.68 -4.27 13.36
C GLU A 22 -5.77 -5.33 13.50
N ASP A 23 -6.90 -5.01 14.14
CA ASP A 23 -8.03 -5.92 14.29
C ASP A 23 -9.04 -5.81 13.13
N ASN A 24 -8.92 -4.80 12.26
CA ASN A 24 -9.79 -4.64 11.10
C ASN A 24 -9.33 -5.52 9.93
N LEU A 25 -9.46 -6.84 10.10
CA LEU A 25 -9.05 -7.83 9.10
C LEU A 25 -9.78 -7.66 7.76
N ALA A 26 -11.01 -7.15 7.78
CA ALA A 26 -11.77 -6.88 6.55
C ALA A 26 -11.13 -5.76 5.71
N ALA A 27 -10.73 -4.65 6.35
CA ALA A 27 -10.03 -3.56 5.67
C ALA A 27 -8.65 -3.99 5.19
N GLN A 28 -7.90 -4.76 5.98
CA GLN A 28 -6.61 -5.32 5.55
C GLN A 28 -6.73 -6.16 4.28
N ARG A 29 -7.71 -7.08 4.23
CA ARG A 29 -8.00 -7.87 3.01
C ARG A 29 -8.45 -6.99 1.85
N PHE A 30 -9.21 -5.92 2.13
CA PHE A 30 -9.61 -4.95 1.11
C PHE A 30 -8.40 -4.26 0.49
N TYR A 31 -7.49 -3.70 1.28
CA TYR A 31 -6.30 -3.01 0.78
C TYR A 31 -5.31 -3.97 0.09
N ALA A 32 -5.19 -5.21 0.56
CA ALA A 32 -4.37 -6.23 -0.07
C ALA A 32 -4.75 -6.50 -1.54
N ARG A 33 -6.05 -6.48 -1.87
CA ARG A 33 -6.51 -6.60 -3.28
C ARG A 33 -6.03 -5.47 -4.18
N PHE A 34 -5.73 -4.30 -3.60
CA PHE A 34 -5.15 -3.17 -4.30
C PHE A 34 -3.61 -3.14 -4.21
N GLY A 35 -2.95 -4.23 -3.82
CA GLY A 35 -1.49 -4.35 -3.83
C GLY A 35 -0.78 -3.64 -2.68
N PHE A 36 -1.51 -3.31 -1.61
CA PHE A 36 -0.91 -2.88 -0.35
C PHE A 36 -0.45 -4.08 0.47
N SER A 37 0.69 -3.98 1.13
CA SER A 37 1.18 -4.97 2.10
C SER A 37 1.67 -4.30 3.37
N PRO A 38 1.55 -4.93 4.55
CA PRO A 38 2.07 -4.37 5.78
C PRO A 38 3.60 -4.22 5.71
N ILE A 39 4.12 -3.11 6.23
CA ILE A 39 5.56 -2.82 6.31
C ILE A 39 6.01 -2.45 7.73
N GLY A 40 5.07 -2.35 8.67
CA GLY A 40 5.35 -2.00 10.05
C GLY A 40 4.06 -1.80 10.83
N LYS A 41 4.21 -1.49 12.12
CA LYS A 41 3.10 -1.15 13.01
C LYS A 41 3.40 0.15 13.76
N ARG A 42 2.35 0.88 14.13
CA ARG A 42 2.42 2.03 15.04
C ARG A 42 1.44 1.82 16.18
N GLU A 43 1.94 1.87 17.41
CA GLU A 43 1.10 1.78 18.61
C GLU A 43 0.43 3.13 18.92
N PHE A 44 -0.83 3.07 19.33
CA PHE A 44 -1.51 4.18 19.98
C PHE A 44 -1.38 4.07 21.48
N ARG A 45 -0.90 5.17 22.08
CA ARG A 45 -0.73 5.29 23.52
C ARG A 45 -1.58 6.43 24.02
N VAL A 46 -2.29 6.19 25.12
CA VAL A 46 -2.97 7.25 25.87
C VAL A 46 -1.96 8.01 26.74
N ALA A 47 -2.37 9.14 27.33
CA ALA A 47 -1.49 9.99 28.13
C ALA A 47 -0.76 9.26 29.27
N SER A 48 -1.35 8.18 29.81
CA SER A 48 -0.70 7.33 30.83
C SER A 48 0.42 6.42 30.30
N GLY A 49 0.67 6.43 28.98
CA GLY A 49 1.64 5.57 28.31
C GLY A 49 1.10 4.17 27.95
N LYS A 50 -0.10 3.81 28.42
CA LYS A 50 -0.75 2.53 28.10
C LYS A 50 -1.05 2.43 26.60
N VAL A 51 -0.69 1.30 25.99
CA VAL A 51 -1.05 0.97 24.61
C VAL A 51 -2.53 0.57 24.57
N THR A 52 -3.29 1.19 23.67
CA THR A 52 -4.73 0.92 23.48
C THR A 52 -5.06 0.24 22.15
N GLY A 53 -4.06 0.05 21.29
CA GLY A 53 -4.16 -0.64 20.01
C GLY A 53 -3.00 -0.26 19.10
N SER A 54 -2.91 -0.88 17.94
CA SER A 54 -1.96 -0.48 16.90
C SER A 54 -2.57 -0.46 15.50
N ASP A 55 -1.99 0.38 14.65
CA ASP A 55 -2.23 0.34 13.21
C ASP A 55 -1.11 -0.39 12.50
N LEU A 56 -1.46 -1.18 11.50
CA LEU A 56 -0.54 -1.61 10.46
C LEU A 56 -0.30 -0.46 9.50
N ILE A 57 0.96 -0.15 9.23
CA ILE A 57 1.33 0.72 8.11
C ILE A 57 1.41 -0.17 6.87
N MET A 58 0.54 0.06 5.90
CA MET A 58 0.52 -0.66 4.64
C MET A 58 1.09 0.18 3.50
N ARG A 59 1.85 -0.46 2.61
CA ARG A 59 2.49 0.19 1.45
C ARG A 59 2.11 -0.50 0.16
N ARG A 60 1.81 0.29 -0.87
CA ARG A 60 1.78 -0.12 -2.28
C ARG A 60 2.90 0.59 -3.03
N VAL A 61 3.66 -0.14 -3.84
CA VAL A 61 4.69 0.43 -4.73
C VAL A 61 4.20 0.51 -6.17
N ARG A 62 4.61 1.55 -6.90
CA ARG A 62 4.32 1.66 -8.34
C ARG A 62 5.03 0.53 -9.09
N ARG A 63 4.28 -0.31 -9.79
CA ARG A 63 4.85 -1.34 -10.68
C ARG A 63 5.31 -0.69 -11.97
N VAL A 64 6.62 -0.58 -12.18
CA VAL A 64 7.16 -0.24 -13.49
C VAL A 64 7.03 -1.48 -14.38
N ARG A 65 6.23 -1.42 -15.44
CA ARG A 65 6.21 -2.48 -16.45
C ARG A 65 7.55 -2.45 -17.17
N LYS A 66 8.32 -3.54 -17.10
CA LYS A 66 9.49 -3.72 -17.96
C LYS A 66 8.99 -3.86 -19.39
N LEU A 67 9.30 -2.90 -20.26
CA LEU A 67 9.01 -3.03 -21.68
C LEU A 67 9.93 -4.13 -22.23
N LEU A 68 9.38 -5.32 -22.51
CA LEU A 68 10.11 -6.35 -23.24
C LEU A 68 10.32 -5.81 -24.67
N ARG A 69 11.55 -5.42 -25.00
CA ARG A 69 11.92 -5.14 -26.39
C ARG A 69 12.00 -6.48 -27.13
N SER A 70 11.00 -6.78 -27.96
CA SER A 70 11.12 -7.83 -28.95
C SER A 70 12.00 -7.32 -30.07
N THR A 71 13.24 -7.79 -30.13
CA THR A 71 14.10 -7.61 -31.30
C THR A 71 13.81 -8.75 -32.27
N ASN A 72 12.87 -8.54 -33.19
CA ASN A 72 12.82 -9.38 -34.39
C ASN A 72 13.85 -8.82 -35.38
N ALA A 73 15.04 -9.41 -35.37
CA ALA A 73 15.98 -9.28 -36.46
C ALA A 73 15.38 -10.00 -37.67
N VAL A 74 15.04 -9.23 -38.70
CA VAL A 74 14.69 -9.75 -40.02
C VAL A 74 15.96 -10.36 -40.61
N SER A 75 15.89 -11.63 -41.01
CA SER A 75 16.83 -12.29 -41.92
C SER A 75 16.12 -12.58 -43.22
#